data_AF-A0A956R8E6-F1
#
_entry.id   AF-A0A956R8E6-F1
#
_cell.length_a   1.000
_cell.length_b   1.000
_cell.length_c   1.000
_cell.angle_alpha   90.00
_cell.angle_beta   90.00
_cell.angle_gamma   90.00
#
_symmetry.space_group_name_H-M   'P 1'
#
loop_
_entity.id
_entity.type
_entity.pdbx_description
1 polymer ?
#
loop_
_entity_poly.entity_id
_entity_poly.type
_entity_poly.pdbx_seq_one_letter_code
_entity_poly.pdbx_strand_id
1 'polypeptide(L)'
;MSDPHPTPPPASTGERRLLRLQALSGLAFQAFLVLHLVNVMVSAFGPGLYDALQLQIRPVYQNPVVEVGLLLGSLVVHVVVGIVRLRRRPRSRSFSRLPLRTRLHRLSAYFLLAFVFGHFAATRVPSLVDGTWLGFAGLTFSIELLPAFFYPYYVMLALCGLYHGGYGSYLALRSLGVRLPTVARLGAWGRVPLYVGSVLLVLGVLSFGGHLYAIDDPWQSDFARFAREHFGVQP
;
A
#
# COMPACT_ATOMS: atom_id res chain seq x y z
N MET A 1 32.74 14.27 -30.49
CA MET A 1 31.57 14.99 -31.02
C MET A 1 30.34 14.20 -30.61
N SER A 2 29.66 14.61 -29.55
CA SER A 2 28.55 13.87 -28.96
C SER A 2 27.27 14.21 -29.71
N ASP A 3 26.64 13.24 -30.36
CA ASP A 3 25.35 13.46 -31.03
C ASP A 3 24.33 14.04 -30.03
N PRO A 4 23.66 15.16 -30.35
CA PRO A 4 22.60 15.68 -29.52
C PRO A 4 21.46 14.65 -29.52
N HIS A 5 21.23 14.02 -28.36
CA HIS A 5 20.10 13.12 -28.19
C HIS A 5 18.81 13.85 -28.59
N PRO A 6 18.07 13.36 -29.60
CA PRO A 6 16.84 14.02 -30.03
C PRO A 6 15.85 14.09 -28.88
N THR A 7 15.38 15.30 -28.57
CA THR A 7 14.35 15.51 -27.57
C THR A 7 13.09 14.75 -27.99
N PRO A 8 12.53 13.89 -27.12
CA PRO A 8 11.33 13.14 -27.47
C PRO A 8 10.17 14.11 -27.74
N PRO A 9 9.31 13.82 -28.73
CA PRO A 9 8.18 14.68 -29.06
C PRO A 9 7.22 14.79 -27.86
N PRO A 10 6.51 15.93 -27.72
CA PRO A 10 5.57 16.13 -26.64
C PRO A 10 4.49 15.04 -26.65
N ALA A 11 4.13 14.57 -25.45
CA ALA A 11 3.09 13.56 -25.28
C ALA A 11 1.77 14.01 -25.94
N SER A 12 1.05 13.09 -26.59
CA SER A 12 -0.27 13.38 -27.16
C SER A 12 -1.26 13.84 -26.08
N THR A 13 -2.34 14.52 -26.48
CA THR A 13 -3.42 14.94 -25.57
C THR A 13 -3.97 13.77 -24.76
N GLY A 14 -4.10 12.59 -25.37
CA GLY A 14 -4.50 11.35 -24.72
C GLY A 14 -3.51 10.87 -23.64
N GLU A 15 -2.20 10.87 -23.92
CA GLU A 15 -1.20 10.45 -22.92
C GLU A 15 -1.13 11.44 -21.75
N ARG A 16 -1.26 12.74 -22.01
CA ARG A 16 -1.35 13.76 -20.95
C ARG A 16 -2.56 13.53 -20.04
N ARG A 17 -3.72 13.16 -20.61
CA ARG A 17 -4.92 12.83 -19.83
C ARG A 17 -4.70 11.59 -18.96
N LEU A 18 -4.12 10.51 -19.52
CA LEU A 18 -3.81 9.30 -18.75
C LEU A 18 -2.81 9.58 -17.61
N LEU A 19 -1.77 10.38 -17.86
CA LEU A 19 -0.81 10.79 -16.84
C LEU A 19 -1.48 11.53 -15.68
N ARG A 20 -2.39 12.47 -15.99
CA ARG A 20 -3.15 13.21 -14.98
C ARG A 20 -4.09 12.30 -14.20
N LEU A 21 -4.84 11.43 -14.86
CA LEU A 21 -5.73 10.47 -14.20
C LEU A 21 -4.95 9.55 -13.26
N GLN A 22 -3.83 8.96 -13.71
CA GLN A 22 -2.97 8.13 -12.85
C GLN A 22 -2.49 8.89 -11.60
N ALA A 23 -2.07 10.14 -11.80
CA ALA A 23 -1.52 10.97 -10.74
C ALA A 23 -2.58 11.34 -9.71
N LEU A 24 -3.75 11.83 -10.15
CA LEU A 24 -4.84 12.22 -9.27
C LEU A 24 -5.42 11.01 -8.53
N SER A 25 -5.67 9.90 -9.22
CA SER A 25 -6.19 8.70 -8.56
C SER A 25 -5.17 8.08 -7.59
N GLY A 26 -3.88 8.11 -7.94
CA GLY A 26 -2.82 7.65 -7.05
C GLY A 26 -2.70 8.51 -5.79
N LEU A 27 -2.75 9.83 -5.92
CA LEU A 27 -2.72 10.76 -4.78
C LEU A 27 -3.98 10.65 -3.90
N ALA A 28 -5.15 10.42 -4.51
CA ALA A 28 -6.39 10.18 -3.77
C ALA A 28 -6.29 8.90 -2.93
N PHE A 29 -5.85 7.78 -3.53
CA PHE A 29 -5.63 6.54 -2.80
C PHE A 29 -4.53 6.65 -1.75
N GLN A 30 -3.49 7.45 -2.02
CA GLN A 30 -2.38 7.67 -1.11
C GLN A 30 -2.83 8.20 0.26
N ALA A 31 -3.86 9.03 0.32
CA ALA A 31 -4.36 9.56 1.59
C ALA A 31 -4.77 8.43 2.54
N PHE A 32 -5.51 7.44 2.03
CA PHE A 32 -5.85 6.24 2.80
C PHE A 32 -4.63 5.39 3.11
N LEU A 33 -3.75 5.17 2.13
CA LEU A 33 -2.54 4.36 2.35
C LEU A 33 -1.67 4.93 3.48
N VAL A 34 -1.54 6.26 3.59
CA VAL A 34 -0.82 6.88 4.70
C VAL A 34 -1.48 6.58 6.04
N LEU A 35 -2.80 6.78 6.16
CA LEU A 35 -3.53 6.46 7.40
C LEU A 35 -3.39 4.98 7.77
N HIS A 36 -3.53 4.09 6.79
CA HIS A 36 -3.40 2.66 6.97
C HIS A 36 -2.00 2.25 7.43
N LEU A 37 -0.95 2.76 6.77
CA LEU A 37 0.43 2.47 7.16
C LEU A 37 0.80 3.08 8.52
N VAL A 38 0.29 4.27 8.85
CA VAL A 38 0.44 4.86 10.19
C VAL A 38 -0.19 3.95 11.24
N ASN A 39 -1.38 3.40 10.99
CA ASN A 39 -2.00 2.45 11.90
C ASN A 39 -1.10 1.21 12.13
N VAL A 40 -0.52 0.65 11.06
CA VAL A 40 0.44 -0.46 11.18
C VAL A 40 1.72 -0.04 11.91
N MET A 41 2.27 1.15 11.67
CA MET A 41 3.43 1.64 12.43
C MET A 41 3.12 1.81 13.92
N VAL A 42 1.89 2.20 14.25
CA VAL A 42 1.41 2.37 15.61
C VAL A 42 1.31 1.05 16.36
N SER A 43 1.10 -0.09 15.66
CA SER A 43 1.09 -1.40 16.33
C SER A 43 2.43 -1.75 16.98
N ALA A 44 3.54 -1.16 16.52
CA ALA A 44 4.86 -1.30 17.16
C ALA A 44 4.90 -0.78 18.61
N PHE A 45 3.86 -0.05 19.04
CA PHE A 45 3.71 0.51 20.38
C PHE A 45 2.61 -0.18 21.21
N GLY A 46 2.00 -1.24 20.69
CA GLY A 46 1.12 -2.14 21.44
C GLY A 46 -0.25 -2.38 20.80
N PRO A 47 -0.91 -3.51 21.13
CA PRO A 47 -2.22 -3.88 20.58
C PRO A 47 -3.32 -2.85 20.85
N GLY A 48 -3.38 -2.35 22.09
CA GLY A 48 -4.42 -1.40 22.49
C GLY A 48 -4.34 -0.08 21.74
N LEU A 49 -3.14 0.42 21.41
CA LEU A 49 -2.98 1.67 20.66
C LEU A 49 -3.36 1.48 19.18
N TYR A 50 -3.02 0.32 18.59
CA TYR A 50 -3.46 -0.05 17.25
C TYR A 50 -4.99 -0.07 17.15
N ASP A 51 -5.65 -0.79 18.04
CA ASP A 51 -7.11 -0.92 18.01
C ASP A 51 -7.80 0.42 18.31
N ALA A 52 -7.29 1.19 19.29
CA ALA A 52 -7.84 2.50 19.62
C ALA A 52 -7.74 3.48 18.43
N LEU A 53 -6.58 3.54 17.77
CA LEU A 53 -6.42 4.36 16.57
C LEU A 53 -7.37 3.87 15.47
N GLN A 54 -7.40 2.56 15.21
CA GLN A 54 -8.24 1.97 14.17
C GLN A 54 -9.73 2.28 14.41
N LEU A 55 -10.23 2.17 15.64
CA LEU A 55 -11.60 2.53 16.01
C LEU A 55 -11.92 4.00 15.77
N GLN A 56 -10.96 4.90 15.98
CA GLN A 56 -11.13 6.34 15.71
C GLN A 56 -11.16 6.67 14.21
N ILE A 57 -10.32 6.01 13.41
CA ILE A 57 -10.21 6.33 11.97
C ILE A 57 -11.23 5.57 11.10
N ARG A 58 -11.72 4.41 11.56
CA ARG A 58 -12.66 3.54 10.83
C ARG A 58 -13.93 4.25 10.35
N PRO A 59 -14.63 5.08 11.16
CA PRO A 59 -15.83 5.78 10.72
C PRO A 59 -15.60 6.69 9.50
N VAL A 60 -14.37 7.18 9.32
CA VAL A 60 -14.01 8.05 8.20
C VAL A 60 -13.82 7.23 6.93
N TYR A 61 -12.96 6.22 6.95
CA TYR A 61 -12.59 5.50 5.72
C TYR A 61 -13.56 4.36 5.35
N GLN A 62 -14.40 3.90 6.28
CA GLN A 62 -15.48 2.93 6.00
C GLN A 62 -16.85 3.59 5.80
N ASN A 63 -16.90 4.93 5.73
CA ASN A 63 -18.09 5.60 5.22
C ASN A 63 -18.34 5.12 3.77
N PRO A 64 -19.53 4.65 3.38
CA PRO A 64 -19.76 4.07 2.05
C PRO A 64 -19.36 4.98 0.88
N VAL A 65 -19.55 6.30 1.02
CA VAL A 65 -19.17 7.28 -0.02
C VAL A 65 -17.65 7.38 -0.13
N VAL A 66 -16.94 7.43 1.00
CA VAL A 66 -15.48 7.47 1.04
C VAL A 66 -14.91 6.14 0.56
N GLU A 67 -15.39 5.03 1.10
CA GLU A 67 -14.86 3.71 0.80
C GLU A 67 -15.06 3.32 -0.67
N VAL A 68 -16.30 3.37 -1.17
CA VAL A 68 -16.60 2.94 -2.54
C VAL A 68 -16.16 3.99 -3.55
N GLY A 69 -16.54 5.25 -3.30
CA GLY A 69 -16.29 6.35 -4.24
C GLY A 69 -14.81 6.75 -4.27
N LEU A 70 -14.25 7.12 -3.12
CA LEU A 70 -12.90 7.64 -3.04
C LEU A 70 -11.85 6.51 -3.04
N LEU A 71 -11.96 5.51 -2.17
CA LEU A 71 -10.89 4.51 -2.00
C LEU A 71 -10.88 3.48 -3.12
N LEU A 72 -11.98 2.72 -3.28
CA LEU A 72 -12.08 1.68 -4.29
C LEU A 72 -12.08 2.30 -5.70
N GLY A 73 -12.85 3.37 -5.90
CA GLY A 73 -12.87 4.09 -7.17
C GLY A 73 -11.48 4.61 -7.59
N SER A 74 -10.74 5.27 -6.69
CA SER A 74 -9.39 5.74 -7.01
C SER A 74 -8.40 4.60 -7.25
N LEU A 75 -8.46 3.52 -6.46
CA LEU A 75 -7.62 2.34 -6.66
C LEU A 75 -7.86 1.71 -8.03
N VAL A 76 -9.13 1.47 -8.40
CA VAL A 76 -9.49 0.87 -9.68
C VAL A 76 -9.04 1.75 -10.84
N VAL A 77 -9.29 3.06 -10.79
CA VAL A 77 -8.82 3.99 -11.83
C VAL A 77 -7.29 3.98 -11.91
N HIS A 78 -6.59 3.99 -10.78
CA HIS A 78 -5.13 3.93 -10.73
C HIS A 78 -4.56 2.65 -11.36
N VAL A 79 -5.16 1.50 -11.05
CA VAL A 79 -4.77 0.19 -11.59
C VAL A 79 -5.05 0.12 -13.10
N VAL A 80 -6.26 0.47 -13.53
CA VAL A 80 -6.67 0.40 -14.94
C VAL A 80 -5.81 1.32 -15.81
N VAL A 81 -5.64 2.58 -15.42
CA VAL A 81 -4.78 3.52 -16.17
C VAL A 81 -3.32 3.04 -16.15
N GLY A 82 -2.86 2.45 -15.05
CA GLY A 82 -1.52 1.90 -14.89
C GLY A 82 -1.26 0.77 -15.88
N ILE A 83 -2.20 -0.18 -15.99
CA ILE A 83 -2.16 -1.30 -16.92
C ILE A 83 -2.21 -0.81 -18.37
N VAL A 84 -3.11 0.13 -18.69
CA VAL A 84 -3.21 0.71 -20.04
C VAL A 84 -1.88 1.35 -20.44
N ARG A 85 -1.26 2.12 -19.54
CA ARG A 85 0.05 2.76 -19.80
C ARG A 85 1.19 1.75 -19.88
N LEU A 86 1.13 0.66 -19.11
CA LEU A 86 2.10 -0.44 -19.21
C LEU A 86 2.02 -1.12 -20.58
N ARG A 87 0.81 -1.39 -21.08
CA ARG A 87 0.57 -2.00 -22.40
C ARG A 87 0.96 -1.10 -23.57
N ARG A 88 0.78 0.22 -23.44
CA ARG A 88 1.16 1.21 -24.46
C ARG A 88 2.66 1.51 -24.50
N ARG A 89 3.45 0.93 -23.59
CA ARG A 89 4.87 1.23 -23.48
C ARG A 89 5.69 0.57 -24.59
N PRO A 90 6.59 1.30 -25.27
CA PRO A 90 7.50 0.69 -26.25
C PRO A 90 8.37 -0.40 -25.62
N ARG A 91 8.43 -1.57 -26.27
CA ARG A 91 9.27 -2.72 -25.86
C ARG A 91 10.77 -2.41 -25.87
N SER A 92 11.21 -1.37 -26.58
CA SER A 92 12.62 -0.97 -26.70
C SER A 92 13.23 -0.43 -25.40
N ARG A 93 12.43 -0.11 -24.37
CA ARG A 93 12.94 0.36 -23.08
C ARG A 93 13.36 -0.82 -22.19
N SER A 94 14.63 -1.19 -22.27
CA SER A 94 15.23 -2.19 -21.38
C SER A 94 15.04 -1.83 -19.90
N PHE A 95 14.51 -2.77 -19.11
CA PHE A 95 14.28 -2.61 -17.68
C PHE A 95 15.59 -2.43 -16.88
N SER A 96 16.67 -3.09 -17.31
CA SER A 96 17.98 -3.02 -16.64
C SER A 96 18.63 -1.64 -16.76
N ARG A 97 18.29 -0.87 -17.80
CA ARG A 97 18.83 0.49 -18.02
C ARG A 97 18.11 1.58 -17.21
N LEU A 98 17.08 1.22 -16.44
CA LEU A 98 16.35 2.19 -15.63
C LEU A 98 17.08 2.50 -14.32
N PRO A 99 17.01 3.75 -13.83
CA PRO A 99 17.48 4.06 -12.48
C PRO A 99 16.84 3.13 -11.45
N LEU A 100 17.62 2.70 -10.45
CA LEU A 100 17.17 1.75 -9.42
C LEU A 100 15.84 2.17 -8.79
N ARG A 101 15.66 3.46 -8.49
CA ARG A 101 14.43 3.98 -7.88
C ARG A 101 13.19 3.71 -8.74
N THR A 102 13.33 3.88 -10.05
CA THR A 102 12.28 3.60 -11.03
C THR A 102 12.02 2.10 -11.17
N ARG A 103 13.06 1.26 -11.03
CA ARG A 103 12.91 -0.21 -11.02
C ARG A 103 12.13 -0.66 -9.79
N LEU A 104 12.54 -0.22 -8.60
CA LEU A 104 11.88 -0.54 -7.33
C LEU A 104 10.41 -0.08 -7.33
N HIS A 105 10.12 1.10 -7.91
CA HIS A 105 8.75 1.60 -8.01
C HIS A 105 7.86 0.70 -8.88
N ARG A 106 8.42 0.08 -9.92
CA ARG A 106 7.68 -0.86 -10.77
C ARG A 106 7.57 -2.25 -10.15
N LEU A 107 8.63 -2.73 -9.52
CA LEU A 107 8.58 -4.02 -8.82
C LEU A 107 7.55 -3.98 -7.69
N SER A 108 7.56 -2.91 -6.88
CA SER A 108 6.51 -2.68 -5.88
C SER A 108 5.12 -2.57 -6.52
N ALA A 109 4.98 -1.88 -7.66
CA ALA A 109 3.69 -1.84 -8.36
C ALA A 109 3.19 -3.22 -8.80
N TYR A 110 4.06 -4.08 -9.32
CA TYR A 110 3.69 -5.45 -9.74
C TYR A 110 3.32 -6.32 -8.55
N PHE A 111 4.09 -6.24 -7.45
CA PHE A 111 3.76 -6.91 -6.21
C PHE A 111 2.40 -6.45 -5.68
N LEU A 112 2.19 -5.14 -5.54
CA LEU A 112 0.93 -4.58 -5.06
C LEU A 112 -0.24 -4.97 -5.96
N LEU A 113 -0.07 -4.95 -7.28
CA LEU A 113 -1.12 -5.37 -8.22
C LEU A 113 -1.55 -6.83 -7.99
N ALA A 114 -0.60 -7.72 -7.71
CA ALA A 114 -0.89 -9.13 -7.46
C ALA A 114 -1.64 -9.35 -6.14
N PHE A 115 -1.32 -8.59 -5.10
CA PHE A 115 -1.75 -8.88 -3.75
C PHE A 115 -2.82 -7.95 -3.16
N VAL A 116 -2.97 -6.72 -3.65
CA VAL A 116 -3.84 -5.71 -3.01
C VAL A 116 -5.31 -6.12 -2.99
N PHE A 117 -5.81 -6.82 -4.01
CA PHE A 117 -7.19 -7.27 -4.04
C PHE A 117 -7.45 -8.43 -3.08
N GLY A 118 -6.49 -9.36 -2.96
CA GLY A 118 -6.55 -10.42 -1.95
C GLY A 118 -6.48 -9.85 -0.54
N HIS A 119 -5.61 -8.87 -0.31
CA HIS A 119 -5.53 -8.12 0.94
C HIS A 119 -6.85 -7.43 1.29
N PHE A 120 -7.42 -6.69 0.34
CA PHE A 120 -8.72 -6.01 0.51
C PHE A 120 -9.82 -7.03 0.81
N ALA A 121 -9.89 -8.14 0.06
CA ALA A 121 -10.89 -9.16 0.29
C ALA A 121 -10.77 -9.75 1.70
N ALA A 122 -9.58 -10.17 2.12
CA ALA A 122 -9.34 -10.77 3.43
C ALA A 122 -9.64 -9.83 4.60
N THR A 123 -9.39 -8.53 4.44
CA THR A 123 -9.52 -7.54 5.52
C THR A 123 -10.87 -6.82 5.54
N ARG A 124 -11.58 -6.75 4.41
CA ARG A 124 -12.82 -5.98 4.30
C ARG A 124 -14.06 -6.83 4.10
N VAL A 125 -14.01 -7.92 3.33
CA VAL A 125 -15.19 -8.78 3.07
C VAL A 125 -15.81 -9.32 4.36
N PRO A 126 -15.05 -9.82 5.36
CA PRO A 126 -15.64 -10.26 6.63
C PRO A 126 -16.52 -9.16 7.24
N SER A 127 -15.97 -7.96 7.41
CA SER A 127 -16.72 -6.82 7.95
C SER A 127 -17.94 -6.40 7.12
N LEU A 128 -18.01 -6.72 5.82
CA LEU A 128 -19.18 -6.44 4.98
C LEU A 128 -20.24 -7.54 5.04
N VAL A 129 -19.83 -8.79 5.30
CA VAL A 129 -20.72 -9.96 5.34
C VAL A 129 -21.44 -10.04 6.68
N ASP A 130 -20.71 -9.92 7.79
CA ASP A 130 -21.26 -10.15 9.14
C ASP A 130 -20.85 -9.10 10.17
N GLY A 131 -20.18 -8.02 9.74
CA GLY A 131 -19.69 -6.98 10.63
C GLY A 131 -18.43 -7.36 11.41
N THR A 132 -17.77 -8.49 11.08
CA THR A 132 -16.55 -8.97 11.75
C THR A 132 -15.52 -7.86 11.94
N TRP A 133 -15.07 -7.71 13.19
CA TRP A 133 -13.97 -6.85 13.54
C TRP A 133 -12.65 -7.60 13.41
N LEU A 134 -11.77 -7.12 12.52
CA LEU A 134 -10.45 -7.72 12.36
C LEU A 134 -9.57 -7.41 13.58
N GLY A 135 -9.42 -6.11 13.90
CA GLY A 135 -8.56 -5.62 14.97
C GLY A 135 -7.13 -6.15 14.91
N PHE A 136 -6.39 -5.96 16.00
CA PHE A 136 -5.07 -6.53 16.17
C PHE A 136 -5.12 -8.08 16.22
N ALA A 137 -6.07 -8.63 16.99
CA ALA A 137 -6.18 -10.07 17.22
C ALA A 137 -6.43 -10.88 15.94
N GLY A 138 -7.20 -10.36 14.98
CA GLY A 138 -7.40 -11.01 13.67
C GLY A 138 -6.13 -11.03 12.80
N LEU A 139 -5.27 -10.01 12.92
CA LEU A 139 -3.96 -10.03 12.26
C LEU A 139 -3.03 -11.04 12.92
N THR A 140 -3.02 -11.13 14.26
CA THR A 140 -2.30 -12.18 14.99
C THR A 140 -2.76 -13.57 14.56
N PHE A 141 -4.08 -13.80 14.50
CA PHE A 141 -4.65 -15.07 14.03
C PHE A 141 -4.11 -15.47 12.66
N SER A 142 -4.05 -14.54 11.70
CA SER A 142 -3.53 -14.86 10.37
C SER A 142 -2.04 -15.27 10.41
N ILE A 143 -1.24 -14.62 11.25
CA ILE A 143 0.17 -14.95 11.42
C ILE A 143 0.32 -16.33 12.08
N GLU A 144 -0.46 -16.64 13.12
CA GLU A 144 -0.42 -17.97 13.73
C GLU A 144 -0.85 -19.08 12.77
N LEU A 145 -1.88 -18.82 11.96
CA LEU A 145 -2.41 -19.79 11.01
C LEU A 145 -1.36 -20.20 9.96
N LEU A 146 -0.60 -19.24 9.42
CA LEU A 146 0.41 -19.53 8.39
C LEU A 146 1.60 -18.55 8.46
N PRO A 147 2.48 -18.65 9.46
CA PRO A 147 3.49 -17.63 9.74
C PRO A 147 4.49 -17.45 8.61
N ALA A 148 4.92 -18.56 8.01
CA ALA A 148 5.84 -18.57 6.88
C ALA A 148 5.30 -17.81 5.65
N PHE A 149 3.98 -17.65 5.54
CA PHE A 149 3.34 -16.87 4.49
C PHE A 149 3.05 -15.44 4.94
N PHE A 150 2.37 -15.25 6.07
CA PHE A 150 1.85 -13.94 6.46
C PHE A 150 2.91 -12.95 6.92
N TYR A 151 4.01 -13.40 7.55
CA TYR A 151 5.14 -12.50 7.87
C TYR A 151 5.75 -11.84 6.63
N PRO A 152 6.30 -12.61 5.67
CA PRO A 152 6.93 -12.00 4.49
C PRO A 152 5.89 -11.26 3.64
N TYR A 153 4.66 -11.75 3.57
CA TYR A 153 3.57 -11.09 2.86
C TYR A 153 3.27 -9.70 3.45
N TYR A 154 3.03 -9.58 4.76
CA TYR A 154 2.71 -8.30 5.40
C TYR A 154 3.87 -7.32 5.35
N VAL A 155 5.10 -7.78 5.61
CA VAL A 155 6.29 -6.92 5.49
C VAL A 155 6.44 -6.41 4.06
N MET A 156 6.33 -7.28 3.05
CA MET A 156 6.46 -6.86 1.65
C MET A 156 5.33 -5.96 1.18
N LEU A 157 4.10 -6.22 1.59
CA LEU A 157 2.95 -5.39 1.27
C LEU A 157 3.12 -3.98 1.86
N ALA A 158 3.50 -3.89 3.13
CA ALA A 158 3.74 -2.64 3.84
C ALA A 158 4.90 -1.83 3.22
N LEU A 159 6.05 -2.47 2.98
CA LEU A 159 7.23 -1.80 2.40
C LEU A 159 7.02 -1.40 0.94
N CYS A 160 6.37 -2.25 0.13
CA CYS A 160 6.01 -1.90 -1.23
C CYS A 160 5.00 -0.76 -1.25
N GLY A 161 3.99 -0.77 -0.38
CA GLY A 161 3.03 0.32 -0.22
C GLY A 161 3.72 1.63 0.14
N LEU A 162 4.59 1.63 1.16
CA LEU A 162 5.34 2.81 1.59
C LEU A 162 6.20 3.37 0.45
N TYR A 163 6.97 2.52 -0.23
CA TYR A 163 7.88 2.95 -1.29
C TYR A 163 7.12 3.40 -2.54
N HIS A 164 6.15 2.61 -3.00
CA HIS A 164 5.33 2.92 -4.18
C HIS A 164 4.55 4.22 -3.96
N GLY A 165 3.91 4.34 -2.80
CA GLY A 165 3.16 5.52 -2.40
C GLY A 165 4.02 6.77 -2.27
N GLY A 166 5.14 6.69 -1.54
CA GLY A 166 6.04 7.83 -1.33
C GLY A 166 6.70 8.31 -2.62
N TYR A 167 7.35 7.41 -3.37
CA TYR A 167 8.00 7.79 -4.63
C TYR A 167 6.98 8.11 -5.73
N GLY A 168 5.86 7.38 -5.78
CA GLY A 168 4.76 7.62 -6.71
C GLY A 168 4.11 8.99 -6.50
N SER A 169 3.94 9.42 -5.25
CA SER A 169 3.42 10.76 -4.92
C SER A 169 4.34 11.87 -5.43
N TYR A 170 5.65 11.73 -5.25
CA TYR A 170 6.63 12.65 -5.83
C TYR A 170 6.52 12.72 -7.36
N LEU A 171 6.37 11.58 -8.04
CA LEU A 171 6.19 11.54 -9.50
C LEU A 171 4.85 12.15 -9.94
N ALA A 172 3.78 11.88 -9.19
CA ALA A 172 2.42 12.37 -9.46
C ALA A 172 2.35 13.91 -9.32
N LEU A 173 2.87 14.47 -8.23
CA LEU A 173 2.91 15.92 -8.04
C LEU A 173 3.72 16.61 -9.15
N ARG A 174 4.86 16.04 -9.55
CA ARG A 174 5.64 16.57 -10.66
C ARG A 174 4.92 16.47 -12.02
N SER A 175 4.17 15.39 -12.27
CA SER A 175 3.40 15.27 -13.52
C SER A 175 2.20 16.23 -13.56
N LEU A 176 1.72 16.67 -12.40
CA LEU A 176 0.73 17.74 -12.24
C LEU A 176 1.33 19.16 -12.28
N GLY A 177 2.65 19.29 -12.47
CA GLY A 177 3.33 20.57 -12.62
C GLY A 177 3.80 21.21 -11.31
N VAL A 178 3.65 20.52 -10.17
CA VAL A 178 4.17 21.01 -8.88
C VAL A 178 5.71 21.02 -8.92
N ARG A 179 6.30 22.18 -8.61
CA ARG A 179 7.76 22.36 -8.55
C ARG A 179 8.29 21.83 -7.23
N LEU A 180 8.67 20.55 -7.21
CA LEU A 180 9.31 19.93 -6.06
C LEU A 180 10.85 19.98 -6.18
N PRO A 181 11.58 20.14 -5.06
CA PRO A 181 13.03 19.95 -5.07
C PRO A 181 13.36 18.53 -5.55
N THR A 182 14.49 18.39 -6.25
CA THR A 182 14.93 17.05 -6.65
C THR A 182 15.22 16.22 -5.41
N VAL A 183 14.92 14.93 -5.45
CA VAL A 183 15.24 14.02 -4.33
C VAL A 183 16.72 14.06 -3.97
N ALA A 184 17.60 14.40 -4.93
CA ALA A 184 19.02 14.64 -4.66
C ALA A 184 19.26 15.88 -3.79
N ARG A 185 18.53 16.99 -4.01
CA ARG A 185 18.62 18.21 -3.18
C ARG A 185 18.09 18.02 -1.76
N LEU A 186 17.14 17.11 -1.55
CA LEU A 186 16.65 16.76 -0.22
C LEU A 186 17.67 15.95 0.61
N GLY A 187 18.74 15.45 -0.01
CA GLY A 187 19.84 14.78 0.69
C GLY A 187 19.41 13.57 1.52
N ALA A 188 19.96 13.46 2.74
CA ALA A 188 19.58 12.43 3.70
C ALA A 188 18.17 12.65 4.26
N TRP A 189 17.78 13.90 4.51
CA TRP A 189 16.49 14.27 5.12
C TRP A 189 15.29 13.81 4.31
N GLY A 190 15.36 13.85 2.98
CA GLY A 190 14.30 13.30 2.13
C GLY A 190 14.12 11.78 2.21
N ARG A 191 15.07 11.05 2.80
CA ARG A 191 15.04 9.59 2.97
C ARG A 191 14.72 9.15 4.40
N VAL A 192 14.91 10.02 5.39
CA VAL A 192 14.65 9.70 6.81
C VAL A 192 13.22 9.17 7.03
N PRO A 193 12.14 9.82 6.54
CA PRO A 193 10.79 9.31 6.73
C PRO A 193 10.57 7.92 6.14
N LEU A 194 11.22 7.61 5.01
CA LEU A 194 11.14 6.29 4.39
C LEU A 194 11.82 5.24 5.26
N TYR A 195 13.00 5.52 5.80
CA TYR A 195 13.74 4.58 6.65
C TYR A 195 13.04 4.36 8.00
N VAL A 196 12.65 5.45 8.67
CA VAL A 196 11.89 5.38 9.93
C VAL A 196 10.57 4.63 9.72
N GLY A 197 9.82 4.98 8.67
CA GLY A 197 8.59 4.27 8.31
C GLY A 197 8.82 2.80 8.03
N SER A 198 9.90 2.44 7.33
CA SER A 198 10.22 1.02 7.04
C SER A 198 10.51 0.24 8.32
N VAL A 199 11.29 0.81 9.24
CA VAL A 199 11.60 0.18 10.53
C VAL A 199 10.32 0.00 11.36
N LEU A 200 9.50 1.06 11.49
CA LEU A 200 8.26 0.98 12.26
C LEU A 200 7.25 0.00 11.66
N LEU A 201 7.17 -0.12 10.32
CA LEU A 201 6.31 -1.13 9.68
C LEU A 201 6.79 -2.56 9.97
N VAL A 202 8.11 -2.81 9.94
CA VAL A 202 8.66 -4.13 10.29
C VAL A 202 8.38 -4.46 11.75
N LEU A 203 8.65 -3.52 12.66
CA LEU A 203 8.33 -3.68 14.08
C LEU A 203 6.83 -3.89 14.32
N GLY A 204 5.97 -3.18 13.59
CA GLY A 204 4.53 -3.34 13.67
C GLY A 204 4.06 -4.73 13.23
N VAL A 205 4.65 -5.29 12.16
CA VAL A 205 4.34 -6.67 11.73
C VAL A 205 4.86 -7.69 12.74
N LEU A 206 6.06 -7.50 13.29
CA LEU A 206 6.58 -8.35 14.36
C LEU A 206 5.70 -8.28 15.61
N SER A 207 5.13 -7.11 15.91
CA SER A 207 4.16 -6.94 16.99
C SER A 207 2.93 -7.83 16.78
N PHE A 208 2.38 -7.88 15.57
CA PHE A 208 1.19 -8.71 15.31
C PHE A 208 1.40 -10.19 15.62
N GLY A 209 2.62 -10.72 15.51
CA GLY A 209 2.89 -12.11 15.86
C GLY A 209 3.53 -12.34 17.22
N GLY A 210 3.37 -11.39 18.15
CA GLY A 210 3.70 -11.59 19.56
C GLY A 210 5.17 -11.44 19.91
N HIS A 211 5.99 -10.92 19.00
CA HIS A 211 7.42 -10.76 19.27
C HIS A 211 7.75 -9.55 20.16
N LEU A 212 6.85 -8.56 20.26
CA LEU A 212 7.06 -7.34 21.04
C LEU A 212 6.19 -7.28 22.31
N TYR A 213 5.03 -7.93 22.28
CA TYR A 213 4.04 -7.91 23.36
C TYR A 213 3.42 -9.29 23.49
N ALA A 214 3.01 -9.67 24.70
CA ALA A 214 2.12 -10.81 24.89
C ALA A 214 0.76 -10.50 24.25
N ILE A 215 0.15 -11.50 23.63
CA ILE A 215 -1.14 -11.38 22.96
C ILE A 215 -2.06 -12.44 23.55
N ASP A 216 -3.32 -12.08 23.76
CA ASP A 216 -4.37 -13.04 24.11
C ASP A 216 -4.57 -14.05 22.98
N ASP A 217 -5.20 -15.19 23.28
CA ASP A 217 -5.44 -16.26 22.32
C ASP A 217 -6.17 -15.75 21.05
N PRO A 218 -5.49 -15.68 19.89
CA PRO A 218 -6.06 -15.07 18.70
C PRO A 218 -7.12 -15.95 18.03
N TRP A 219 -7.22 -17.23 18.40
CA TRP A 219 -8.29 -18.14 17.97
C TRP A 219 -9.66 -17.79 18.54
N GLN A 220 -9.70 -16.93 19.56
CA GLN A 220 -10.92 -16.37 20.13
C GLN A 220 -11.36 -15.07 19.44
N SER A 221 -10.59 -14.55 18.48
CA SER A 221 -10.96 -13.36 17.74
C SER A 221 -12.21 -13.56 16.86
N ASP A 222 -12.92 -12.46 16.60
CA ASP A 222 -14.05 -12.46 15.66
C ASP A 222 -13.64 -12.95 14.26
N PHE A 223 -12.42 -12.61 13.83
CA PHE A 223 -11.91 -13.05 12.53
C PHE A 223 -11.60 -14.55 12.49
N ALA A 224 -11.08 -15.13 13.57
CA ALA A 224 -10.93 -16.58 13.69
C ALA A 224 -12.31 -17.26 13.61
N ARG A 225 -13.31 -16.75 14.35
CA ARG A 225 -14.70 -17.26 14.27
C ARG A 225 -15.24 -17.21 12.84
N PHE A 226 -15.11 -16.08 12.15
CA PHE A 226 -15.50 -15.94 10.75
C PHE A 226 -14.85 -17.01 9.86
N ALA A 227 -13.54 -17.22 10.02
CA ALA A 227 -12.80 -18.21 9.24
C ALA A 227 -13.25 -19.66 9.52
N ARG A 228 -13.61 -19.99 10.76
CA ARG A 228 -14.18 -21.30 11.11
C ARG A 228 -15.53 -21.52 10.42
N GLU A 229 -16.42 -20.53 10.51
CA GLU A 229 -17.80 -20.63 10.01
C GLU A 229 -17.86 -20.68 8.48
N HIS A 230 -17.03 -19.92 7.78
CA HIS A 230 -17.10 -19.77 6.33
C HIS A 230 -16.09 -20.63 5.57
N PHE A 231 -14.97 -21.02 6.20
CA PHE A 231 -13.90 -21.78 5.54
C PHE A 231 -13.51 -23.07 6.26
N GLY A 232 -14.13 -23.39 7.40
CA GLY A 232 -13.85 -24.63 8.14
C GLY A 232 -12.45 -24.69 8.74
N VAL A 233 -11.79 -23.55 8.97
CA VAL A 233 -10.47 -23.49 9.61
C VAL A 233 -10.58 -24.00 11.06
N GLN A 234 -9.61 -24.78 11.52
CA GLN A 234 -9.53 -25.27 12.91
C GLN A 234 -8.12 -25.00 13.49
N PRO A 235 -7.97 -24.93 14.82
CA PRO A 235 -6.68 -24.79 15.50
C PRO A 235 -5.67 -25.90 15.15
#